data_AF-A0A1R4B0K9-F1
#
_entry.id   AF-A0A1R4B0K9-F1
#
_cell.length_a   1.000
_cell.length_b   1.000
_cell.length_c   1.000
_cell.angle_alpha   90.00
_cell.angle_beta   90.00
_cell.angle_gamma   90.00
#
_symmetry.space_group_name_H-M   'P 1'
#
loop_
_entity.id
_entity.type
_entity.pdbx_description
1 polymer ?
#
loop_
_entity_poly.entity_id
_entity_poly.type
_entity_poly.pdbx_seq_one_letter_code
_entity_poly.pdbx_strand_id
1 'polypeptide(L)'
;MRHLAEGKKVVLGLVSSKVPELEAIDDVIERIKEASQYVPLENLYLSTQCGFASTEEGNALTEAQQWAKIVLVQTIAQRVWKDSLI
;
A
#
# COMPACT_ATOMS: atom_id res chain seq x y z
N MET A 1 -7.84 7.93 11.47
CA MET A 1 -7.11 9.08 10.90
C MET A 1 -7.43 10.43 11.59
N ARG A 2 -8.56 10.57 12.32
CA ARG A 2 -9.02 11.85 12.93
C ARG A 2 -8.14 12.48 14.03
N HIS A 3 -6.96 11.93 14.34
CA HIS A 3 -6.07 12.40 15.41
C HIS A 3 -4.62 12.62 14.95
N LEU A 4 -4.38 12.72 13.64
CA LEU A 4 -3.05 13.02 13.12
C LEU A 4 -2.76 14.52 13.25
N ALA A 5 -1.59 14.85 13.77
CA ALA A 5 -1.09 16.22 13.73
C ALA A 5 -0.90 16.66 12.26
N GLU A 6 -1.07 17.95 11.99
CA GLU A 6 -0.87 18.52 10.65
C GLU A 6 0.55 18.26 10.12
N GLY A 7 0.65 18.07 8.81
CA GLY A 7 1.93 17.86 8.11
C GLY A 7 2.58 16.48 8.32
N LYS A 8 1.89 15.52 8.96
CA LYS A 8 2.40 14.16 9.09
C LYS A 8 2.30 13.38 7.77
N LYS A 9 3.37 12.66 7.47
CA LYS A 9 3.43 11.67 6.38
C LYS A 9 2.91 10.32 6.88
N VAL A 10 2.08 9.66 6.08
CA VAL A 10 1.42 8.41 6.46
C VAL A 10 1.63 7.35 5.38
N VAL A 11 2.07 6.17 5.80
CA VAL A 11 2.19 5.00 4.94
C VAL A 11 0.98 4.09 5.18
N LEU A 12 0.24 3.81 4.11
CA LEU A 12 -0.94 2.97 4.11
C LEU A 12 -0.54 1.53 3.75
N GLY A 13 -0.57 0.64 4.74
CA GLY A 13 -0.37 -0.79 4.53
C GLY A 13 -1.64 -1.45 3.98
N LEU A 14 -1.90 -1.31 2.68
CA LEU A 14 -3.15 -1.79 2.05
C LEU A 14 -2.99 -3.08 1.26
N VAL A 15 -1.75 -3.52 1.03
CA VAL A 15 -1.42 -4.77 0.35
C VAL A 15 -1.02 -5.81 1.40
N SER A 16 -1.69 -6.96 1.46
CA SER A 16 -1.39 -8.03 2.40
C SER A 16 0.00 -8.62 2.14
N SER A 17 0.74 -8.86 3.21
CA SER A 17 2.03 -9.56 3.20
C SER A 17 1.92 -11.03 3.64
N LYS A 18 0.69 -11.53 3.81
CA LYS A 18 0.41 -12.85 4.44
C LYS A 18 -0.36 -13.81 3.55
N VAL A 19 -1.05 -13.31 2.53
CA VAL A 19 -1.85 -14.12 1.59
C VAL A 19 -1.34 -13.97 0.16
N PRO A 20 -1.39 -15.04 -0.65
CA PRO A 20 -0.84 -15.03 -2.00
C PRO A 20 -1.69 -14.24 -3.02
N GLU A 21 -2.99 -14.09 -2.79
CA GLU A 21 -3.91 -13.42 -3.69
C GLU A 21 -3.57 -11.93 -3.82
N LEU A 22 -3.53 -11.42 -5.05
CA LEU A 22 -3.33 -10.00 -5.31
C LEU A 22 -4.61 -9.21 -5.02
N GLU A 23 -4.44 -8.05 -4.41
CA GLU A 23 -5.51 -7.09 -4.21
C GLU A 23 -5.97 -6.52 -5.55
N ALA A 24 -7.27 -6.27 -5.67
CA ALA A 24 -7.80 -5.52 -6.81
C ALA A 24 -7.23 -4.10 -6.76
N ILE A 25 -6.66 -3.66 -7.89
CA ILE A 25 -6.02 -2.34 -8.00
C ILE A 25 -7.02 -1.23 -7.65
N ASP A 26 -8.25 -1.32 -8.16
CA ASP A 26 -9.26 -0.29 -8.01
C ASP A 26 -9.71 -0.17 -6.54
N ASP A 27 -9.88 -1.28 -5.84
CA ASP A 27 -10.19 -1.31 -4.39
C ASP A 27 -9.11 -0.60 -3.56
N VAL A 28 -7.82 -0.85 -3.86
CA VAL A 28 -6.72 -0.19 -3.16
C VAL A 28 -6.70 1.31 -3.46
N ILE A 29 -6.96 1.71 -4.71
CA ILE A 29 -7.06 3.12 -5.11
C ILE A 29 -8.22 3.81 -4.39
N GLU A 30 -9.39 3.19 -4.29
CA GLU A 30 -10.53 3.72 -3.56
C GLU A 30 -10.19 3.96 -2.08
N ARG A 31 -9.49 3.02 -1.44
CA ARG A 31 -9.03 3.18 -0.05
C ARG A 31 -8.00 4.29 0.11
N ILE A 32 -7.12 4.51 -0.87
CA ILE A 32 -6.20 5.66 -0.88
C ILE A 32 -7.00 6.97 -1.01
N LYS A 33 -8.01 7.01 -1.88
CA LYS A 33 -8.90 8.17 -2.04
C LYS A 33 -9.66 8.47 -0.75
N GLU A 34 -10.18 7.46 -0.06
CA GLU A 34 -10.80 7.62 1.25
C GLU A 34 -9.81 8.21 2.27
N ALA A 35 -8.58 7.67 2.33
CA ALA A 35 -7.53 8.20 3.19
C ALA A 35 -7.20 9.67 2.87
N SER A 36 -7.25 10.07 1.60
CA SER A 36 -6.98 11.44 1.16
C SER A 36 -8.00 12.48 1.64
N GLN A 37 -9.17 12.04 2.13
CA GLN A 37 -10.14 12.92 2.80
C GLN A 37 -9.64 13.41 4.16
N TYR A 38 -8.62 12.76 4.73
CA TYR A 38 -8.09 13.06 6.06
C TYR A 38 -6.64 13.57 6.04
N VAL A 39 -5.84 13.18 5.04
CA VAL A 39 -4.42 13.54 4.91
C VAL A 39 -4.18 13.91 3.43
N PRO A 40 -3.54 15.06 3.12
CA PRO A 40 -3.26 15.43 1.74
C PRO A 40 -2.54 14.32 0.97
N LEU A 41 -2.89 14.13 -0.30
CA LEU A 41 -2.40 13.02 -1.11
C LEU A 41 -0.86 13.00 -1.22
N GLU A 42 -0.22 14.17 -1.22
CA GLU A 42 1.24 14.32 -1.22
C GLU A 42 1.93 13.80 0.06
N ASN A 43 1.15 13.63 1.13
CA ASN A 43 1.61 13.09 2.42
C ASN A 43 1.20 11.62 2.62
N LEU A 44 0.53 11.01 1.64
CA LEU A 44 0.16 9.60 1.65
C LEU A 44 1.12 8.77 0.80
N TYR A 45 1.40 7.56 1.29
CA TYR A 45 2.25 6.58 0.61
C TYR A 45 1.61 5.19 0.71
N LEU A 46 1.96 4.29 -0.19
CA LEU A 46 1.45 2.91 -0.21
C LEU A 46 2.56 1.92 0.15
N SER A 47 2.23 0.93 0.97
CA SER A 47 3.10 -0.22 1.26
C SER A 47 2.30 -1.51 1.41
N THR A 48 3.02 -2.61 1.60
CA THR A 48 2.44 -3.81 2.21
C THR A 48 2.09 -3.56 3.69
N GLN A 49 1.23 -4.40 4.26
CA GLN A 49 0.82 -4.33 5.67
C GLN A 49 1.99 -4.55 6.63
N CYS A 50 2.84 -5.53 6.34
CA CYS A 50 4.07 -5.85 7.06
C CYS A 50 5.16 -6.25 6.05
N GLY A 51 6.37 -6.53 6.54
CA GLY A 51 7.40 -7.17 5.72
C GLY A 51 7.07 -8.63 5.38
N PHE A 52 7.69 -9.17 4.33
CA PHE A 52 7.54 -10.59 3.95
C PHE A 52 8.33 -11.54 4.87
N ALA A 53 9.24 -11.02 5.67
CA ALA A 53 9.96 -11.77 6.70
C ALA A 53 9.16 -11.74 8.00
N SER A 54 8.42 -12.80 8.34
CA SER A 54 7.85 -12.98 9.69
C SER A 54 7.59 -14.47 10.00
N THR A 55 7.83 -14.80 11.27
CA THR A 55 8.13 -16.09 11.93
C THR A 55 6.92 -17.00 12.28
N GLU A 56 7.21 -18.26 12.67
CA GLU A 56 6.39 -19.36 13.23
C GLU A 56 5.03 -19.71 12.57
N GLU A 57 4.15 -18.74 12.32
CA GLU A 57 2.95 -18.93 11.49
C GLU A 57 3.33 -18.59 10.05
N GLY A 58 3.94 -19.55 9.35
CA GLY A 58 4.60 -19.35 8.06
C GLY A 58 3.84 -18.42 7.10
N ASN A 59 4.50 -17.35 6.68
CA ASN A 59 4.11 -16.59 5.49
C ASN A 59 4.14 -17.56 4.30
N ALA A 60 2.97 -18.08 3.90
CA ALA A 60 2.84 -18.99 2.76
C ALA A 60 2.91 -18.24 1.42
N LEU A 61 3.90 -17.34 1.27
CA LEU A 61 4.20 -16.67 0.01
C LEU A 61 5.52 -17.18 -0.55
N THR A 62 5.45 -17.77 -1.73
CA THR A 62 6.60 -18.00 -2.60
C THR A 62 7.27 -16.66 -2.96
N GLU A 63 8.55 -16.71 -3.33
CA GLU A 63 9.28 -15.53 -3.80
C GLU A 63 8.57 -14.83 -4.97
N ALA A 64 8.03 -15.61 -5.92
CA ALA A 64 7.26 -15.08 -7.04
C ALA A 64 6.02 -14.29 -6.58
N GLN A 65 5.31 -14.78 -5.56
CA GLN A 65 4.17 -14.07 -4.98
C GLN A 65 4.60 -12.79 -4.25
N GLN A 66 5.74 -12.80 -3.56
CA GLN A 66 6.29 -11.59 -2.94
C GLN A 66 6.65 -10.53 -4.00
N TRP A 67 7.27 -10.93 -5.10
CA TRP A 67 7.54 -10.02 -6.22
C TRP A 67 6.27 -9.51 -6.89
N ALA A 68 5.26 -10.36 -7.08
CA ALA A 68 3.97 -9.94 -7.62
C ALA A 68 3.32 -8.85 -6.74
N LYS A 69 3.45 -8.96 -5.41
CA LYS A 69 2.98 -7.94 -4.45
C LYS A 69 3.77 -6.62 -4.59
N ILE A 70 5.09 -6.68 -4.79
CA ILE A 70 5.91 -5.48 -5.03
C ILE A 70 5.51 -4.78 -6.34
N VAL A 71 5.32 -5.56 -7.42
CA VAL A 71 4.87 -5.05 -8.72
C VAL A 71 3.49 -4.42 -8.60
N LEU A 72 2.58 -5.02 -7.83
CA LEU A 72 1.26 -4.46 -7.56
C LEU A 72 1.35 -3.10 -6.85
N VAL A 73 2.14 -2.99 -5.78
CA VAL A 73 2.38 -1.72 -5.07
C VAL A 73 2.93 -0.66 -6.02
N GLN A 74 3.93 -1.00 -6.83
CA GLN A 74 4.51 -0.07 -7.81
C GLN A 74 3.46 0.36 -8.86
N THR A 75 2.65 -0.57 -9.36
CA THR A 75 1.61 -0.30 -10.37
C THR A 75 0.58 0.67 -9.83
N ILE A 76 0.09 0.45 -8.60
CA ILE A 76 -0.88 1.33 -7.95
C ILE A 76 -0.24 2.70 -7.68
N ALA A 77 0.99 2.72 -7.19
CA ALA A 77 1.70 3.98 -6.92
C ALA A 77 1.86 4.83 -8.19
N GLN A 78 2.20 4.20 -9.32
CA GLN A 78 2.25 4.88 -10.61
C GLN A 78 0.89 5.40 -11.05
N ARG A 79 -0.22 4.68 -10.79
CA ARG A 79 -1.56 5.17 -11.17
C ARG A 79 -2.03 6.35 -10.32
N VAL A 80 -1.65 6.38 -9.04
CA VAL A 80 -2.13 7.40 -8.10
C VAL A 80 -1.27 8.67 -8.12
N TRP A 81 0.06 8.56 -8.25
CA TRP A 81 0.99 9.69 -8.08
C TRP A 81 1.75 10.12 -9.35
N LYS A 82 1.47 9.56 -10.54
CA LYS A 82 2.20 9.93 -11.78
C LYS A 82 2.06 11.40 -12.17
N ASP A 83 1.00 12.09 -11.76
CA ASP A 83 0.75 13.49 -12.15
C ASP A 83 1.49 14.51 -11.26
N SER A 84 2.33 14.05 -10.32
CA SER A 84 3.08 14.92 -9.39
C SER A 84 4.59 15.02 -9.69
N LEU A 85 5.05 14.46 -10.82
CA LEU A 85 6.45 14.48 -11.24
C LEU A 85 6.56 14.95 -12.71
N ILE A 86 6.28 16.24 -12.94
CA ILE A 86 6.82 17.02 -14.07
C ILE A 86 7.21 18.40 -13.54
#